data_AF-A0A1Q3EMI8-F1
#
_entry.id   AF-A0A1Q3EMI8-F1
#
_cell.length_a   1.000
_cell.length_b   1.000
_cell.length_c   1.000
_cell.angle_alpha   90.00
_cell.angle_beta   90.00
_cell.angle_gamma   90.00
#
_symmetry.space_group_name_H-M   'P 1'
#
loop_
_entity.id
_entity.type
_entity.pdbx_description
1 polymer ?
#
loop_
_entity_poly.entity_id
_entity_poly.type
_entity_poly.pdbx_seq_one_letter_code
_entity_poly.pdbx_strand_id
1 'polypeptide(L)'
;MNSALTTTPSFDFCVGADGSYSVVRRQLMRVVRMNYQQEYIKHEYMELRMPASQDAEGCMKFALDPNHLHIWPRHSYMLIALPNKDCTFTCTLFAPSEELDRLNTPDIFLNWFRLNFPDALQEIGEKNLINDFTHNPRSSLICTKLNPYHYKDRAILLGDAAHSMVPFYGQGLNCGLEDVRILNILFNQESAMSTASELTIDQEDEQMKRVLSRYSQERHKDLLAINELAMDNYVEMRHLVTTPIYLARKALDNLLYKISSPQYRSLSSLIPLLSDELYAENEPRGWLPLYTLVTFRPDVSYDTK
;
A
#
# COMPACT_ATOMS: atom_id res chain seq x y z
N MET A 1 10.56 42.42 -2.46
CA MET A 1 10.77 41.32 -1.50
C MET A 1 9.51 41.19 -0.67
N ASN A 2 8.60 40.30 -1.06
CA ASN A 2 7.37 40.06 -0.31
C ASN A 2 7.70 39.17 0.88
N SER A 3 7.73 39.75 2.08
CA SER A 3 7.67 38.99 3.32
C SER A 3 6.27 38.34 3.38
N ALA A 4 6.17 37.08 2.97
CA ALA A 4 4.98 36.30 3.23
C ALA A 4 4.81 36.24 4.75
N LEU A 5 3.82 36.97 5.27
CA LEU A 5 3.38 36.89 6.66
C LEU A 5 3.07 35.42 6.93
N THR A 6 3.95 34.76 7.68
CA THR A 6 3.76 33.37 8.07
C THR A 6 2.73 33.38 9.19
N THR A 7 1.45 33.32 8.83
CA THR A 7 0.39 33.13 9.82
C THR A 7 0.53 31.71 10.36
N THR A 8 0.82 31.57 11.65
CA THR A 8 0.81 30.30 12.37
C THR A 8 -0.59 30.08 12.95
N PRO A 9 -1.48 29.35 12.26
CA PRO A 9 -2.80 29.05 12.82
C PRO A 9 -2.66 28.17 14.07
N SER A 10 -3.44 28.45 15.10
CA SER A 10 -3.62 27.56 16.25
C SER A 10 -4.51 26.38 15.86
N PHE A 11 -4.20 25.19 16.38
CA PHE A 11 -5.02 23.99 16.21
C PHE A 11 -5.06 23.21 17.53
N ASP A 12 -6.17 22.52 17.76
CA ASP A 12 -6.35 21.68 18.96
C ASP A 12 -5.85 20.25 18.72
N PHE A 13 -5.96 19.76 17.48
CA PHE A 13 -5.58 18.41 17.09
C PHE A 13 -4.92 18.40 15.69
N CYS A 14 -3.83 17.64 15.55
CA CYS A 14 -3.07 17.51 14.30
C CYS A 14 -3.05 16.05 13.81
N VAL A 15 -3.58 15.84 12.61
CA VAL A 15 -3.48 14.54 11.91
C VAL A 15 -2.40 14.64 10.84
N GLY A 16 -1.29 13.94 11.05
CA GLY A 16 -0.23 13.77 10.05
C GLY A 16 -0.59 12.68 9.05
N ALA A 17 -1.21 13.09 7.94
CA ALA A 17 -1.51 12.25 6.78
C ALA A 17 -0.77 12.77 5.53
N ASP A 18 0.45 13.27 5.71
CA ASP A 18 1.28 13.98 4.72
C ASP A 18 2.28 13.07 3.97
N GLY A 19 2.01 11.76 3.94
CA GLY A 19 2.72 10.79 3.12
C GLY A 19 4.08 10.32 3.66
N SER A 20 4.79 9.54 2.84
CA SER A 20 6.03 8.85 3.24
C SER A 20 7.13 9.80 3.74
N TYR A 21 7.17 11.04 3.23
CA TYR A 21 8.13 12.08 3.59
C TYR A 21 7.58 13.10 4.61
N SER A 22 6.71 12.62 5.50
CA SER A 22 5.99 13.41 6.50
C SER A 22 6.84 14.46 7.23
N VAL A 23 6.40 15.72 7.15
CA VAL A 23 6.89 16.84 7.96
C VAL A 23 6.41 16.68 9.39
N VAL A 24 5.15 16.26 9.58
CA VAL A 24 4.55 16.08 10.91
C VAL A 24 5.35 15.03 11.71
N ARG A 25 5.64 13.86 11.11
CA ARG A 25 6.50 12.84 11.71
C ARG A 25 7.85 13.39 12.12
N ARG A 26 8.51 14.15 11.25
CA ARG A 26 9.83 14.75 11.55
C ARG A 26 9.79 15.68 12.76
N GLN A 27 8.69 16.43 12.96
CA GLN A 27 8.54 17.24 14.16
C GLN A 27 8.23 16.38 15.39
N LEU A 28 7.37 15.36 15.26
CA LEU A 28 7.04 14.43 16.34
C LEU A 28 8.27 13.70 16.88
N MET A 29 9.18 13.26 16.01
CA MET A 29 10.43 12.58 16.40
C MET A 29 11.33 13.40 17.34
N ARG A 30 11.16 14.73 17.39
CA ARG A 30 11.95 15.60 18.29
C ARG A 30 11.42 15.62 19.72
N VAL A 31 10.13 15.34 19.90
CA VAL A 31 9.42 15.47 21.18
C VAL A 31 8.89 14.13 21.71
N VAL A 32 8.79 13.12 20.86
CA VAL A 32 8.40 11.75 21.19
C VAL A 32 9.64 10.86 21.21
N ARG A 33 9.74 9.96 22.19
CA ARG A 33 10.70 8.83 22.16
C ARG A 33 10.22 7.78 21.16
N MET A 34 10.36 8.10 19.87
CA MET A 34 9.87 7.29 18.76
C MET A 34 10.99 6.39 18.23
N ASN A 35 10.75 5.08 18.21
CA ASN A 35 11.52 4.16 17.40
C ASN A 35 11.18 4.43 15.93
N TYR A 36 12.19 4.63 15.10
CA TYR A 36 12.02 4.98 13.68
C TYR A 36 13.03 4.23 12.82
N GLN A 37 12.54 3.56 11.79
CA GLN A 37 13.33 2.91 10.76
C GLN A 37 12.81 3.35 9.40
N GLN A 38 13.73 3.78 8.54
CA GLN A 38 13.48 4.05 7.13
C GLN A 38 14.47 3.26 6.29
N GLU A 39 13.96 2.51 5.33
CA GLU A 39 14.74 1.70 4.40
C GLU A 39 14.35 2.06 2.97
N TYR A 40 15.36 2.28 2.13
CA TYR A 40 15.18 2.32 0.68
C TYR A 40 15.52 0.94 0.14
N ILE A 41 14.59 0.33 -0.59
CA ILE A 41 14.88 -0.94 -1.25
C ILE A 41 15.73 -0.70 -2.49
N LYS A 42 16.44 -1.75 -2.93
CA LYS A 42 17.33 -1.69 -4.10
C LYS A 42 16.60 -1.43 -5.42
N HIS A 43 15.28 -1.58 -5.42
CA HIS A 43 14.44 -1.46 -6.61
C HIS A 43 13.83 -0.08 -6.73
N GLU A 44 13.77 0.37 -7.97
CA GLU A 44 13.06 1.56 -8.38
C GLU A 44 11.92 1.14 -9.28
N TYR A 45 10.96 2.04 -9.44
CA TYR A 45 9.89 1.88 -10.40
C TYR A 45 9.87 2.99 -11.45
N MET A 46 9.36 2.65 -12.62
CA MET A 46 9.08 3.58 -13.70
C MET A 46 7.73 3.22 -14.32
N GLU A 47 6.91 4.23 -14.56
CA GLU A 47 5.62 4.06 -15.21
C GLU A 47 5.75 4.12 -16.73
N LEU A 48 5.03 3.23 -17.40
CA LEU A 48 4.96 3.08 -18.86
C LEU A 48 3.49 3.00 -19.24
N ARG A 49 3.12 3.54 -20.40
CA ARG A 49 1.73 3.55 -20.86
C ARG A 49 1.54 2.55 -22.00
N MET A 50 0.62 1.60 -21.80
CA MET A 50 0.11 0.76 -22.87
C MET A 50 -1.15 1.41 -23.46
N PRO A 51 -1.15 1.83 -24.74
CA PRO A 51 -2.31 2.45 -25.37
C PRO A 51 -3.47 1.45 -25.52
N ALA A 52 -4.66 1.97 -25.76
CA ALA A 52 -5.78 1.14 -26.17
C ALA A 52 -5.53 0.57 -27.58
N SER A 53 -6.00 -0.66 -27.82
CA SER A 53 -6.03 -1.25 -29.15
C SER A 53 -7.28 -0.77 -29.91
N GLN A 54 -7.26 -0.90 -31.23
CA GLN A 54 -8.45 -0.70 -32.07
C GLN A 54 -8.99 -2.05 -32.57
N ASP A 55 -10.31 -2.19 -32.68
CA ASP A 55 -10.94 -3.30 -33.40
C ASP A 55 -10.99 -3.03 -34.92
N ALA A 56 -11.59 -3.95 -35.68
CA ALA A 56 -11.67 -3.85 -37.14
C ALA A 56 -12.54 -2.65 -37.58
N GLU A 57 -13.44 -2.21 -36.70
CA GLU A 57 -14.36 -1.09 -36.88
C GLU A 57 -13.78 0.25 -36.38
N GLY A 58 -12.55 0.24 -35.83
CA GLY A 58 -11.85 1.42 -35.31
C GLY A 58 -12.29 1.86 -33.91
N CYS A 59 -13.09 1.06 -33.20
CA CYS A 59 -13.48 1.34 -31.83
C CYS A 59 -12.37 0.95 -30.84
N MET A 60 -12.28 1.70 -29.75
CA MET A 60 -11.28 1.50 -28.71
C MET A 60 -11.59 0.24 -27.91
N LYS A 61 -10.63 -0.68 -27.82
CA LYS A 61 -10.70 -1.88 -27.00
C LYS A 61 -9.45 -2.03 -26.15
N PHE A 62 -9.56 -2.79 -25.06
CA PHE A 62 -8.41 -3.16 -24.26
C PHE A 62 -7.46 -4.07 -25.07
N ALA A 63 -6.15 -3.83 -24.94
CA ALA A 63 -5.10 -4.67 -25.52
C ALA A 63 -5.01 -6.05 -24.83
N LEU A 64 -5.26 -6.08 -23.52
CA LEU A 64 -5.26 -7.28 -22.69
C LEU A 64 -6.61 -7.44 -21.99
N ASP A 65 -6.84 -8.56 -21.28
CA ASP A 65 -8.05 -8.75 -20.49
C ASP A 65 -8.17 -7.68 -19.37
N PRO A 66 -9.22 -6.84 -19.37
CA PRO A 66 -9.37 -5.76 -18.39
C PRO A 66 -9.75 -6.22 -16.98
N ASN A 67 -10.05 -7.51 -16.75
CA ASN A 67 -10.48 -8.01 -15.44
C ASN A 67 -9.38 -8.74 -14.67
N HIS A 68 -8.13 -8.64 -15.13
CA HIS A 68 -6.99 -9.33 -14.54
C HIS A 68 -5.82 -8.37 -14.27
N LEU A 69 -5.08 -8.66 -13.21
CA LEU A 69 -3.77 -8.05 -12.96
C LEU A 69 -2.73 -8.80 -13.80
N HIS A 70 -2.12 -8.11 -14.76
CA HIS A 70 -1.09 -8.70 -15.62
C HIS A 70 0.29 -8.52 -15.01
N ILE A 71 1.08 -9.59 -14.98
CA ILE A 71 2.41 -9.61 -14.36
C ILE A 71 3.38 -10.35 -15.29
N TRP A 72 4.52 -9.73 -15.61
CA TRP A 72 5.64 -10.33 -16.31
C TRP A 72 6.85 -10.44 -15.37
N PRO A 73 7.06 -11.61 -14.73
CA PRO A 73 8.17 -11.81 -13.80
C PRO A 73 9.47 -12.18 -14.54
N ARG A 74 10.61 -11.62 -14.14
CA ARG A 74 11.95 -11.89 -14.72
C ARG A 74 13.07 -11.98 -13.67
N HIS A 75 12.82 -12.65 -12.53
CA HIS A 75 13.79 -12.89 -11.44
C HIS A 75 14.31 -11.63 -10.74
N SER A 76 15.04 -10.77 -11.44
CA SER A 76 15.62 -9.52 -10.94
C SER A 76 14.69 -8.32 -11.14
N TYR A 77 13.81 -8.36 -12.13
CA TYR A 77 12.87 -7.29 -12.47
C TYR A 77 11.50 -7.86 -12.83
N MET A 78 10.47 -7.01 -12.78
CA MET A 78 9.09 -7.38 -13.09
C MET A 78 8.34 -6.20 -13.69
N LEU A 79 7.42 -6.48 -14.61
CA LEU A 79 6.47 -5.52 -15.13
C LEU A 79 5.08 -5.92 -14.63
N ILE A 80 4.27 -4.95 -14.19
CA ILE A 80 2.84 -5.16 -13.92
C ILE A 80 2.03 -4.22 -14.78
N ALA A 81 0.79 -4.58 -15.12
CA ALA A 81 -0.13 -3.68 -15.82
C ALA A 81 -1.51 -3.68 -15.17
N LEU A 82 -2.02 -2.48 -14.88
CA LEU A 82 -3.36 -2.26 -14.36
C LEU A 82 -4.24 -1.56 -15.41
N PRO A 83 -5.48 -2.02 -15.61
CA PRO A 83 -6.40 -1.45 -16.60
C PRO A 83 -6.95 -0.11 -16.16
N ASN A 84 -7.08 0.82 -17.12
CA ASN A 84 -7.75 2.11 -16.95
C ASN A 84 -9.12 2.11 -17.62
N LYS A 85 -9.99 3.04 -17.21
CA LYS A 85 -11.36 3.15 -17.79
C LYS A 85 -11.39 3.54 -19.26
N ASP A 86 -10.31 4.11 -19.79
CA ASP A 86 -10.17 4.57 -21.18
C ASP A 86 -9.58 3.51 -22.12
N CYS A 87 -9.66 2.24 -21.74
CA CYS A 87 -9.09 1.09 -22.46
C CYS A 87 -7.55 1.04 -22.51
N THR A 88 -6.84 1.92 -21.81
CA THR A 88 -5.37 1.87 -21.67
C THR A 88 -4.96 1.00 -20.47
N PHE A 89 -3.67 0.66 -20.39
CA PHE A 89 -3.08 0.13 -19.15
C PHE A 89 -1.94 1.03 -18.67
N THR A 90 -1.88 1.22 -17.36
CA THR A 90 -0.70 1.76 -16.68
C THR A 90 0.20 0.59 -16.32
N CYS A 91 1.39 0.56 -16.92
CA CYS A 91 2.39 -0.45 -16.66
C CYS A 91 3.44 0.10 -15.68
N THR A 92 3.83 -0.69 -14.68
CA THR A 92 4.88 -0.32 -13.74
C THR A 92 6.03 -1.31 -13.85
N LEU A 93 7.19 -0.83 -14.28
CA LEU A 93 8.42 -1.61 -14.33
C LEU A 93 9.16 -1.46 -13.01
N PHE A 94 9.40 -2.56 -12.31
CA PHE A 94 10.26 -2.63 -11.13
C PHE A 94 11.57 -3.31 -11.48
N ALA A 95 12.69 -2.64 -11.23
CA ALA A 95 14.02 -3.18 -11.47
C ALA A 95 15.03 -2.67 -10.44
N PRO A 96 16.15 -3.39 -10.20
CA PRO A 96 17.21 -2.89 -9.34
C PRO A 96 17.79 -1.60 -9.95
N SER A 97 18.11 -0.63 -9.11
CA SER A 97 18.69 0.65 -9.55
C SER A 97 19.95 0.44 -10.41
N GLU A 98 20.83 -0.49 -10.00
CA GLU A 98 22.04 -0.86 -10.76
C GLU A 98 21.75 -1.38 -12.18
N GLU A 99 20.63 -2.05 -12.41
CA GLU A 99 20.24 -2.50 -13.75
C GLU A 99 19.71 -1.33 -14.58
N LEU A 100 18.86 -0.48 -14.00
CA LEU A 100 18.33 0.70 -14.68
C LEU A 100 19.44 1.71 -15.02
N ASP A 101 20.48 1.83 -14.20
CA ASP A 101 21.64 2.69 -14.45
C ASP A 101 22.41 2.27 -15.70
N ARG A 102 22.43 0.98 -16.03
CA ARG A 102 23.03 0.46 -17.28
C ARG A 102 22.18 0.79 -18.50
N LEU A 103 20.88 1.01 -18.32
CA LEU A 103 19.95 1.42 -19.37
C LEU A 103 19.99 2.94 -19.49
N ASN A 104 21.09 3.47 -20.02
CA ASN A 104 21.38 4.90 -20.03
C ASN A 104 20.99 5.62 -21.34
N THR A 105 20.60 4.89 -22.38
CA THR A 105 20.08 5.47 -23.63
C THR A 105 18.77 4.80 -24.05
N PRO A 106 17.90 5.48 -24.80
CA PRO A 106 16.66 4.91 -25.29
C PRO A 106 16.86 3.64 -26.13
N ASP A 107 17.92 3.57 -26.94
CA ASP A 107 18.22 2.40 -27.77
C ASP A 107 18.63 1.18 -26.93
N ILE A 108 19.44 1.40 -25.87
CA ILE A 108 19.81 0.32 -24.95
C ILE A 108 18.58 -0.17 -24.18
N PHE A 109 17.76 0.76 -23.69
CA PHE A 109 16.52 0.43 -23.00
C PHE A 109 15.55 -0.36 -23.90
N LEU A 110 15.34 0.08 -25.14
CA LEU A 110 14.47 -0.60 -26.09
C LEU A 110 14.96 -2.02 -26.39
N ASN A 111 16.25 -2.21 -26.64
CA ASN A 111 16.81 -3.54 -26.89
C ASN A 111 16.69 -4.45 -25.66
N TRP A 112 16.97 -3.92 -24.47
CA TRP A 112 16.78 -4.65 -23.22
C TRP A 112 15.32 -5.04 -23.01
N PHE A 113 14.38 -4.13 -23.28
CA PHE A 113 12.95 -4.38 -23.14
C PHE A 113 12.47 -5.41 -24.15
N ARG A 114 12.94 -5.35 -25.41
CA ARG A 114 12.64 -6.33 -26.46
C ARG A 114 13.08 -7.74 -26.09
N LEU A 115 14.24 -7.89 -25.45
CA LEU A 115 14.75 -9.18 -25.00
C LEU A 115 13.96 -9.74 -23.81
N ASN A 116 13.52 -8.88 -22.90
CA ASN A 116 12.91 -9.30 -21.65
C ASN A 116 11.38 -9.36 -21.69
N PHE A 117 10.73 -8.46 -22.41
CA PHE A 117 9.28 -8.29 -22.44
C PHE A 117 8.77 -8.12 -23.89
N PRO A 118 9.04 -9.07 -24.79
CA PRO A 118 8.72 -8.93 -26.22
C PRO A 118 7.21 -8.79 -26.48
N ASP A 119 6.38 -9.49 -25.71
CA ASP A 119 4.93 -9.45 -25.78
C ASP A 119 4.38 -8.12 -25.24
N ALA A 120 4.87 -7.64 -24.11
CA ALA A 120 4.49 -6.31 -23.61
C ALA A 120 4.95 -5.18 -24.56
N LEU A 121 6.10 -5.35 -25.22
CA LEU A 121 6.60 -4.37 -26.21
C LEU A 121 5.66 -4.25 -27.40
N GLN A 122 5.09 -5.37 -27.85
CA GLN A 122 4.14 -5.38 -28.96
C GLN A 122 2.89 -4.54 -28.64
N GLU A 123 2.39 -4.65 -27.40
CA GLU A 123 1.19 -3.91 -26.97
C GLU A 123 1.49 -2.44 -26.62
N ILE A 124 2.64 -2.14 -26.01
CA ILE A 124 3.03 -0.76 -25.65
C ILE A 124 3.41 0.06 -26.91
N GLY A 125 4.16 -0.56 -27.82
CA GLY A 125 4.75 0.07 -28.99
C GLY A 125 6.06 0.79 -28.69
N GLU A 126 7.07 0.60 -29.55
CA GLU A 126 8.44 1.10 -29.32
C GLU A 126 8.52 2.62 -29.14
N LYS A 127 7.71 3.36 -29.90
CA LYS A 127 7.68 4.82 -29.84
C LYS A 127 7.17 5.33 -28.47
N ASN A 128 6.11 4.71 -27.94
CA ASN A 128 5.55 5.08 -26.64
C ASN A 128 6.53 4.68 -25.54
N LEU A 129 7.11 3.49 -25.63
CA LEU A 129 8.10 3.01 -24.68
C LEU A 129 9.30 3.96 -24.56
N ILE A 130 9.87 4.40 -25.69
CA ILE A 130 10.98 5.36 -25.71
C ILE A 130 10.54 6.72 -25.13
N ASN A 131 9.35 7.18 -25.50
CA ASN A 131 8.82 8.44 -24.99
C ASN A 131 8.70 8.41 -23.46
N ASP A 132 8.08 7.37 -22.92
CA ASP A 132 7.85 7.23 -21.49
C ASP A 132 9.16 7.06 -20.73
N PHE A 133 10.09 6.24 -21.23
CA PHE A 133 11.43 6.10 -20.66
C PHE A 133 12.20 7.42 -20.58
N THR A 134 12.01 8.31 -21.56
CA THR A 134 12.75 9.59 -21.63
C THR A 134 12.15 10.65 -20.71
N HIS A 135 10.82 10.63 -20.50
CA HIS A 135 10.12 11.71 -19.79
C HIS A 135 9.64 11.32 -18.39
N ASN A 136 9.39 10.04 -18.12
CA ASN A 136 8.90 9.60 -16.82
C ASN A 136 10.08 9.40 -15.85
N PRO A 137 9.97 9.90 -14.61
CA PRO A 137 11.04 9.75 -13.62
C PRO A 137 11.12 8.30 -13.11
N ARG A 138 12.33 7.87 -12.78
CA ARG A 138 12.56 6.71 -11.92
C ARG A 138 12.29 7.10 -10.48
N SER A 139 11.58 6.28 -9.75
CA SER A 139 11.16 6.57 -8.38
C SER A 139 11.61 5.47 -7.44
N SER A 140 12.30 5.86 -6.37
CA SER A 140 12.76 4.93 -5.33
C SER A 140 11.61 4.48 -4.45
N LEU A 141 11.71 3.26 -3.94
CA LEU A 141 10.71 2.66 -3.07
C LEU A 141 11.20 2.70 -1.62
N ILE A 142 10.36 3.26 -0.75
CA ILE A 142 10.67 3.51 0.66
C ILE A 142 9.77 2.65 1.54
N CYS A 143 10.37 2.15 2.61
CA CYS A 143 9.69 1.46 3.68
C CYS A 143 9.97 2.19 4.99
N THR A 144 8.93 2.52 5.74
CA THR A 144 9.03 3.20 7.04
C THR A 144 8.28 2.40 8.11
N LYS A 145 8.95 2.14 9.22
CA LYS A 145 8.38 1.54 10.43
C LYS A 145 8.63 2.47 11.61
N LEU A 146 7.61 2.72 12.43
CA LEU A 146 7.76 3.55 13.63
C LEU A 146 6.83 3.14 14.77
N ASN A 147 7.18 3.55 15.98
CA ASN A 147 6.38 3.37 17.19
C ASN A 147 6.83 4.35 18.29
N PRO A 148 5.95 5.10 18.98
CA PRO A 148 4.49 5.19 18.78
C PRO A 148 4.10 6.12 17.64
N TYR A 149 2.82 6.17 17.30
CA TYR A 149 2.29 6.96 16.17
C TYR A 149 1.68 8.31 16.59
N HIS A 150 1.73 8.66 17.87
CA HIS A 150 1.03 9.83 18.40
C HIS A 150 1.90 10.64 19.37
N TYR A 151 1.46 11.86 19.67
CA TYR A 151 1.99 12.71 20.72
C TYR A 151 0.86 13.19 21.64
N LYS A 152 0.91 12.74 22.89
CA LYS A 152 -0.03 13.09 23.95
C LYS A 152 -1.49 12.93 23.50
N ASP A 153 -2.26 14.01 23.61
CA ASP A 153 -3.67 14.16 23.27
C ASP A 153 -3.89 14.97 21.98
N ARG A 154 -2.84 15.32 21.23
CA ARG A 154 -2.95 16.40 20.23
C ARG A 154 -2.37 16.13 18.87
N ALA A 155 -1.67 15.02 18.67
CA ALA A 155 -1.20 14.65 17.33
C ALA A 155 -1.15 13.14 17.11
N ILE A 156 -1.45 12.73 15.88
CA ILE A 156 -1.37 11.34 15.42
C ILE A 156 -0.89 11.27 13.98
N LEU A 157 -0.17 10.21 13.62
CA LEU A 157 0.27 9.89 12.26
C LEU A 157 -0.61 8.76 11.71
N LEU A 158 -1.07 8.87 10.47
CA LEU A 158 -1.88 7.87 9.77
C LEU A 158 -1.34 7.60 8.36
N GLY A 159 -1.65 6.42 7.80
CA GLY A 159 -1.24 6.04 6.45
C GLY A 159 0.28 6.06 6.25
N ASP A 160 0.73 6.48 5.07
CA ASP A 160 2.16 6.49 4.70
C ASP A 160 3.04 7.36 5.61
N ALA A 161 2.46 8.34 6.31
CA ALA A 161 3.20 9.11 7.31
C ALA A 161 3.63 8.23 8.50
N ALA A 162 2.80 7.24 8.85
CA ALA A 162 3.02 6.26 9.91
C ALA A 162 3.74 4.99 9.41
N HIS A 163 3.39 4.47 8.24
CA HIS A 163 3.82 3.12 7.81
C HIS A 163 3.96 2.96 6.28
N SER A 164 4.73 3.82 5.62
CA SER A 164 5.01 3.64 4.19
C SER A 164 5.58 2.25 3.90
N MET A 165 5.02 1.57 2.90
CA MET A 165 5.36 0.20 2.54
C MET A 165 5.56 0.07 1.03
N VAL A 166 6.27 -0.99 0.64
CA VAL A 166 6.50 -1.29 -0.77
C VAL A 166 5.21 -1.72 -1.48
N PRO A 167 4.98 -1.35 -2.75
CA PRO A 167 3.68 -1.51 -3.42
C PRO A 167 3.39 -2.94 -3.89
N PHE A 168 4.16 -3.94 -3.46
CA PHE A 168 4.06 -5.30 -4.00
C PHE A 168 2.85 -6.08 -3.49
N TYR A 169 2.16 -5.58 -2.46
CA TYR A 169 0.94 -6.21 -1.96
C TYR A 169 -0.34 -5.40 -2.27
N GLY A 170 -0.21 -4.19 -2.82
CA GLY A 170 -1.36 -3.32 -3.14
C GLY A 170 -2.18 -2.85 -1.92
N GLN A 171 -1.62 -2.92 -0.71
CA GLN A 171 -2.35 -2.65 0.53
C GLN A 171 -2.09 -1.28 1.16
N GLY A 172 -1.13 -0.47 0.68
CA GLY A 172 -0.82 0.82 1.32
C GLY A 172 -2.04 1.74 1.49
N LEU A 173 -2.79 1.98 0.42
CA LEU A 173 -4.03 2.77 0.47
C LEU A 173 -5.08 2.13 1.38
N ASN A 174 -5.31 0.83 1.24
CA ASN A 174 -6.31 0.10 2.01
C ASN A 174 -6.01 0.14 3.52
N CYS A 175 -4.75 -0.08 3.89
CA CYS A 175 -4.23 0.01 5.25
C CYS A 175 -4.38 1.42 5.82
N GLY A 176 -4.09 2.46 5.03
CA GLY A 176 -4.30 3.85 5.43
C GLY A 176 -5.77 4.24 5.62
N LEU A 177 -6.68 3.71 4.79
CA LEU A 177 -8.13 3.88 5.00
C LEU A 177 -8.61 3.12 6.25
N GLU A 178 -8.06 1.93 6.48
CA GLU A 178 -8.34 1.15 7.68
C GLU A 178 -7.85 1.85 8.95
N ASP A 179 -6.73 2.58 8.91
CA ASP A 179 -6.28 3.39 10.05
C ASP A 179 -7.34 4.42 10.48
N VAL A 180 -7.96 5.09 9.50
CA VAL A 180 -9.02 6.07 9.75
C VAL A 180 -10.23 5.38 10.38
N ARG A 181 -10.62 4.21 9.87
CA ARG A 181 -11.70 3.38 10.43
C ARG A 181 -11.42 3.00 11.88
N ILE A 182 -10.24 2.44 12.15
CA ILE A 182 -9.82 1.99 13.48
C ILE A 182 -9.78 3.16 14.45
N LEU A 183 -9.19 4.30 14.05
CA LEU A 183 -9.17 5.49 14.88
C LEU A 183 -10.58 5.99 15.20
N ASN A 184 -11.49 5.99 14.22
CA ASN A 184 -12.89 6.38 14.42
C ASN A 184 -13.64 5.44 15.39
N ILE A 185 -13.39 4.13 15.31
CA ILE A 185 -13.96 3.15 16.26
C ILE A 185 -13.47 3.43 17.68
N LEU A 186 -12.16 3.65 17.85
CA LEU A 186 -11.59 3.97 19.16
C LEU A 186 -12.15 5.28 19.72
N PHE A 187 -12.36 6.29 18.86
CA PHE A 187 -13.07 7.50 19.24
C PHE A 187 -14.48 7.22 19.73
N ASN A 188 -15.28 6.41 19.01
CA ASN A 188 -16.65 6.09 19.41
C ASN A 188 -16.72 5.34 20.74
N GLN A 189 -15.82 4.37 20.94
CA GLN A 189 -15.73 3.60 22.18
C GLN A 189 -15.45 4.48 23.40
N GLU A 190 -14.56 5.47 23.27
CA GLU A 190 -14.21 6.39 24.37
C GLU A 190 -15.18 7.59 24.46
N SER A 191 -15.78 8.03 23.35
CA SER A 191 -16.78 9.12 23.32
C SER A 191 -18.11 8.73 23.96
N ALA A 192 -18.48 7.45 23.92
CA ALA A 192 -19.56 6.91 24.74
C ALA A 192 -19.34 7.13 26.26
N MET A 193 -18.11 7.50 26.66
CA MET A 193 -17.71 7.79 28.04
C MET A 193 -17.36 9.28 28.28
N SER A 194 -17.56 10.18 27.29
CA SER A 194 -17.02 11.53 27.35
C SER A 194 -18.01 12.60 27.79
N THR A 195 -17.64 13.29 28.88
CA THR A 195 -18.12 14.60 29.31
C THR A 195 -16.88 15.48 29.51
N ALA A 196 -16.46 16.26 28.52
CA ALA A 196 -15.42 17.27 28.75
C ALA A 196 -15.60 18.50 27.84
N SER A 197 -15.97 19.61 28.48
CA SER A 197 -15.93 20.97 27.96
C SER A 197 -14.80 21.70 28.69
N GLU A 198 -13.97 22.45 27.97
CA GLU A 198 -12.98 23.44 28.45
C GLU A 198 -11.71 22.91 29.14
N LEU A 199 -10.70 22.53 28.33
CA LEU A 199 -9.31 22.31 28.78
C LEU A 199 -8.39 23.45 28.33
N THR A 200 -7.38 23.77 29.15
CA THR A 200 -6.32 24.75 28.82
C THR A 200 -5.13 24.07 28.12
N ILE A 201 -4.27 24.83 27.42
CA ILE A 201 -3.14 24.31 26.60
C ILE A 201 -2.17 23.40 27.40
N ASP A 202 -2.01 23.66 28.69
CA ASP A 202 -1.12 22.92 29.61
C ASP A 202 -1.76 21.65 30.20
N GLN A 203 -3.07 21.50 30.04
CA GLN A 203 -3.79 20.30 30.45
C GLN A 203 -3.87 19.32 29.28
N GLU A 204 -3.77 18.03 29.60
CA GLU A 204 -3.95 16.96 28.64
C GLU A 204 -5.38 16.44 28.76
N ASP A 205 -6.05 16.28 27.63
CA ASP A 205 -7.28 15.51 27.56
C ASP A 205 -6.93 14.03 27.76
N GLU A 206 -7.17 13.52 28.97
CA GLU A 206 -6.88 12.13 29.32
C GLU A 206 -7.71 11.12 28.51
N GLN A 207 -8.89 11.48 27.99
CA GLN A 207 -9.67 10.60 27.10
C GLN A 207 -9.01 10.53 25.73
N MET A 208 -8.71 11.68 25.14
CA MET A 208 -8.03 11.76 23.84
C MET A 208 -6.67 11.06 23.90
N LYS A 209 -5.86 11.31 24.93
CA LYS A 209 -4.58 10.63 25.16
C LYS A 209 -4.74 9.11 25.24
N ARG A 210 -5.79 8.61 25.91
CA ARG A 210 -6.10 7.17 25.94
C ARG A 210 -6.43 6.64 24.55
N VAL A 211 -7.29 7.31 23.77
CA VAL A 211 -7.63 6.93 22.39
C VAL A 211 -6.36 6.80 21.54
N LEU A 212 -5.51 7.83 21.53
CA LEU A 212 -4.30 7.86 20.69
C LEU A 212 -3.25 6.82 21.13
N SER A 213 -3.15 6.59 22.45
CA SER A 213 -2.32 5.54 23.02
C SER A 213 -2.82 4.15 22.63
N ARG A 214 -4.14 3.90 22.73
CA ARG A 214 -4.75 2.64 22.30
C ARG A 214 -4.53 2.39 20.82
N TYR A 215 -4.76 3.40 19.97
CA TYR A 215 -4.47 3.30 18.54
C TYR A 215 -3.02 2.85 18.33
N SER A 216 -2.06 3.48 19.02
CA SER A 216 -0.65 3.12 18.83
C SER A 216 -0.26 1.75 19.34
N GLN A 217 -0.99 1.18 20.29
CA GLN A 217 -0.73 -0.17 20.81
C GLN A 217 -1.42 -1.23 19.96
N GLU A 218 -2.70 -1.03 19.66
CA GLU A 218 -3.56 -1.99 18.98
C GLU A 218 -3.20 -2.09 17.50
N ARG A 219 -2.92 -0.97 16.83
CA ARG A 219 -2.61 -0.95 15.39
C ARG A 219 -1.16 -1.34 15.06
N HIS A 220 -0.24 -1.26 16.02
CA HIS A 220 1.20 -1.44 15.75
C HIS A 220 1.55 -2.78 15.11
N LYS A 221 0.97 -3.87 15.63
CA LYS A 221 1.29 -5.22 15.15
C LYS A 221 0.81 -5.44 13.72
N ASP A 222 -0.40 -4.97 13.41
CA ASP A 222 -0.94 -5.03 12.05
C ASP A 222 -0.06 -4.27 11.06
N LEU A 223 0.38 -3.07 11.43
CA LEU A 223 1.23 -2.24 10.57
C LEU A 223 2.61 -2.85 10.33
N LEU A 224 3.18 -3.53 11.34
CA LEU A 224 4.40 -4.30 11.16
C LEU A 224 4.17 -5.51 10.24
N ALA A 225 3.10 -6.27 10.48
CA ALA A 225 2.77 -7.46 9.74
C ALA A 225 2.52 -7.17 8.25
N ILE A 226 1.71 -6.16 7.91
CA ILE A 226 1.45 -5.83 6.50
C ILE A 226 2.70 -5.33 5.78
N ASN A 227 3.57 -4.61 6.48
CA ASN A 227 4.83 -4.14 5.93
C ASN A 227 5.80 -5.31 5.66
N GLU A 228 5.87 -6.29 6.56
CA GLU A 228 6.61 -7.54 6.36
C GLU A 228 6.03 -8.36 5.21
N LEU A 229 4.70 -8.55 5.17
CA LEU A 229 4.02 -9.25 4.08
C LEU A 229 4.29 -8.61 2.71
N ALA A 230 4.32 -7.28 2.64
CA ALA A 230 4.63 -6.56 1.41
C ALA A 230 6.08 -6.78 0.96
N MET A 231 7.03 -6.83 1.90
CA MET A 231 8.44 -7.13 1.64
C MET A 231 8.67 -8.61 1.27
N ASP A 232 7.93 -9.53 1.86
CA ASP A 232 8.02 -10.96 1.55
C ASP A 232 7.40 -11.26 0.18
N ASN A 233 6.25 -10.67 -0.12
CA ASN A 233 5.59 -10.86 -1.42
C ASN A 233 6.43 -10.33 -2.57
N TYR A 234 7.24 -9.30 -2.32
CA TYR A 234 8.22 -8.84 -3.29
C TYR A 234 9.23 -9.95 -3.68
N VAL A 235 9.76 -10.69 -2.70
CA VAL A 235 10.67 -11.82 -2.93
C VAL A 235 9.94 -12.95 -3.68
N GLU A 236 8.67 -13.18 -3.36
CA GLU A 236 7.83 -14.20 -3.99
C GLU A 236 7.52 -13.89 -5.46
N MET A 237 7.02 -12.68 -5.76
CA MET A 237 6.64 -12.25 -7.11
C MET A 237 7.80 -12.25 -8.10
N ARG A 238 9.01 -11.93 -7.62
CA ARG A 238 10.18 -11.87 -8.50
C ARG A 238 10.75 -13.25 -8.81
N HIS A 239 10.74 -14.20 -7.87
CA HIS A 239 11.47 -15.47 -8.00
C HIS A 239 10.59 -16.73 -8.12
N LEU A 240 9.44 -16.78 -7.47
CA LEU A 240 8.77 -18.05 -7.17
C LEU A 240 7.54 -18.32 -8.02
N VAL A 241 6.87 -17.30 -8.56
CA VAL A 241 5.59 -17.45 -9.26
C VAL A 241 5.61 -18.38 -10.49
N THR A 242 6.79 -18.61 -11.08
CA THR A 242 6.98 -19.53 -12.22
C THR A 242 7.52 -20.91 -11.81
N THR A 243 7.79 -21.14 -10.52
CA THR A 243 8.40 -22.39 -10.05
C THR A 243 7.34 -23.50 -9.83
N PRO A 244 7.65 -24.78 -10.13
CA PRO A 244 6.72 -25.88 -9.90
C PRO A 244 6.29 -26.04 -8.44
N ILE A 245 7.21 -25.77 -7.50
CA ILE A 245 6.96 -25.83 -6.06
C ILE A 245 5.91 -24.79 -5.64
N TYR A 246 6.00 -23.58 -6.20
CA TYR A 246 5.02 -22.53 -5.94
C TYR A 246 3.62 -22.91 -6.46
N LEU A 247 3.52 -23.46 -7.68
CA LEU A 247 2.26 -23.93 -8.23
C LEU A 247 1.65 -25.06 -7.37
N ALA A 248 2.49 -25.97 -6.87
CA ALA A 248 2.06 -27.03 -5.95
C ALA A 248 1.58 -26.47 -4.60
N ARG A 249 2.30 -25.50 -4.02
CA ARG A 249 1.89 -24.82 -2.78
C ARG A 249 0.55 -24.10 -2.97
N LYS A 250 0.39 -23.36 -4.07
CA LYS A 250 -0.86 -22.68 -4.41
C LYS A 250 -2.02 -23.67 -4.60
N ALA A 251 -1.76 -24.83 -5.20
CA ALA A 251 -2.77 -25.88 -5.33
C ALA A 251 -3.17 -26.46 -3.97
N LEU A 252 -2.20 -26.68 -3.07
CA LEU A 252 -2.45 -27.12 -1.70
C LEU A 252 -3.23 -26.07 -0.89
N ASP A 253 -2.85 -24.79 -0.98
CA ASP A 253 -3.54 -23.68 -0.32
C ASP A 253 -5.01 -23.61 -0.77
N ASN A 254 -5.26 -23.74 -2.08
CA ASN A 254 -6.61 -23.77 -2.63
C ASN A 254 -7.40 -25.00 -2.16
N LEU A 255 -6.76 -26.15 -1.98
CA LEU A 255 -7.40 -27.36 -1.48
C LEU A 255 -7.78 -27.19 0.00
N LEU A 256 -6.84 -26.73 0.83
CA LEU A 256 -7.08 -26.45 2.24
C LEU A 256 -8.16 -25.40 2.44
N TYR A 257 -8.15 -24.33 1.63
CA TYR A 257 -9.20 -23.31 1.62
C TYR A 257 -10.57 -23.90 1.28
N LYS A 258 -10.67 -24.72 0.23
CA LYS A 258 -11.94 -25.39 -0.14
C LYS A 258 -12.48 -26.31 0.96
N ILE A 259 -11.60 -26.95 1.72
CA ILE A 259 -11.99 -27.88 2.80
C ILE A 259 -12.41 -27.11 4.07
N SER A 260 -11.75 -25.99 4.36
CA SER A 260 -11.86 -25.31 5.65
C SER A 260 -12.63 -23.99 5.64
N SER A 261 -12.88 -23.40 4.46
CA SER A 261 -13.49 -22.06 4.38
C SER A 261 -15.01 -22.12 4.63
N PRO A 262 -15.54 -21.32 5.57
CA PRO A 262 -16.96 -21.00 5.65
C PRO A 262 -17.40 -20.18 4.43
N GLN A 263 -18.71 -20.09 4.19
CA GLN A 263 -19.32 -19.26 3.14
C GLN A 263 -18.75 -17.84 3.10
N TYR A 264 -18.39 -17.37 1.90
CA TYR A 264 -18.01 -15.99 1.64
C TYR A 264 -19.13 -15.04 2.09
N ARG A 265 -18.84 -14.15 3.05
CA ARG A 265 -19.75 -13.07 3.44
C ARG A 265 -19.55 -11.88 2.51
N SER A 266 -20.65 -11.31 2.03
CA SER A 266 -20.57 -10.08 1.24
C SER A 266 -20.11 -8.92 2.13
N LEU A 267 -19.36 -7.97 1.55
CA LEU A 267 -18.98 -6.73 2.26
C LEU A 267 -20.18 -6.05 2.92
N SER A 268 -21.34 -6.06 2.27
CA SER A 268 -22.57 -5.48 2.81
C SER A 268 -23.04 -6.09 4.13
N SER A 269 -22.81 -7.37 4.38
CA SER A 269 -23.18 -7.99 5.67
C SER A 269 -22.17 -7.72 6.76
N LEU A 270 -20.96 -7.28 6.41
CA LEU A 270 -19.90 -6.90 7.34
C LEU A 270 -19.96 -5.41 7.74
N ILE A 271 -20.58 -4.54 6.92
CA ILE A 271 -20.66 -3.08 7.20
C ILE A 271 -21.09 -2.76 8.65
N PRO A 272 -22.16 -3.35 9.21
CA PRO A 272 -22.57 -3.03 10.59
C PRO A 272 -21.59 -3.52 11.65
N LEU A 273 -20.82 -4.57 11.38
CA LEU A 273 -19.82 -5.09 12.30
C LEU A 273 -18.54 -4.22 12.26
N LEU A 274 -18.14 -3.83 11.04
CA LEU A 274 -16.94 -3.03 10.79
C LEU A 274 -17.03 -1.58 11.29
N SER A 275 -18.23 -1.09 11.64
CA SER A 275 -18.42 0.24 12.23
C SER A 275 -18.15 0.31 13.72
N ASP A 276 -18.25 -0.82 14.43
CA ASP A 276 -18.22 -0.88 15.90
C ASP A 276 -17.05 -1.70 16.43
N GLU A 277 -16.59 -2.70 15.67
CA GLU A 277 -15.50 -3.59 16.04
C GLU A 277 -14.25 -3.36 15.17
N LEU A 278 -13.08 -3.42 15.80
CA LEU A 278 -11.79 -3.32 15.10
C LEU A 278 -11.63 -4.48 14.13
N TYR A 279 -11.84 -5.70 14.63
CA TYR A 279 -11.77 -6.96 13.90
C TYR A 279 -12.85 -7.90 14.43
N ALA A 280 -13.39 -8.78 13.57
CA ALA A 280 -14.39 -9.75 13.98
C ALA A 280 -13.77 -10.79 14.93
N GLU A 281 -14.25 -10.88 16.18
CA GLU A 281 -13.74 -11.88 17.12
C GLU A 281 -14.00 -13.31 16.60
N ASN A 282 -12.95 -14.12 16.48
CA ASN A 282 -12.95 -15.52 16.04
C ASN A 282 -13.25 -15.78 14.55
N GLU A 283 -13.10 -14.78 13.68
CA GLU A 283 -13.12 -14.92 12.23
C GLU A 283 -11.84 -14.31 11.63
N PRO A 284 -11.27 -14.91 10.57
CA PRO A 284 -11.75 -16.05 9.80
C PRO A 284 -11.35 -17.39 10.46
N ARG A 285 -12.23 -18.40 10.39
CA ARG A 285 -11.91 -19.77 10.80
C ARG A 285 -11.46 -20.58 9.60
N GLY A 286 -10.38 -21.34 9.74
CA GLY A 286 -9.86 -22.23 8.70
C GLY A 286 -8.61 -21.70 8.01
N TRP A 287 -8.15 -22.42 6.99
CA TRP A 287 -6.97 -22.06 6.23
C TRP A 287 -7.30 -20.94 5.26
N LEU A 288 -6.71 -19.76 5.45
CA LEU A 288 -6.75 -18.70 4.46
C LEU A 288 -5.46 -18.69 3.63
N PRO A 289 -5.55 -18.88 2.31
CA PRO A 289 -4.43 -18.64 1.42
C PRO A 289 -3.92 -17.21 1.59
N LEU A 290 -2.59 -17.05 1.58
CA LEU A 290 -1.97 -15.73 1.57
C LEU A 290 -2.49 -14.86 0.42
N TYR A 291 -2.77 -15.46 -0.74
CA TYR A 291 -3.31 -14.75 -1.91
C TYR A 291 -4.72 -14.19 -1.73
N THR A 292 -5.52 -14.71 -0.80
CA THR A 292 -6.85 -14.15 -0.48
C THR A 292 -6.76 -12.86 0.31
N LEU A 293 -5.61 -12.55 0.94
CA LEU A 293 -5.33 -11.29 1.62
C LEU A 293 -4.84 -10.19 0.67
N VAL A 294 -4.57 -10.53 -0.61
CA VAL A 294 -4.29 -9.54 -1.67
C VAL A 294 -5.54 -8.69 -1.93
N THR A 295 -6.73 -9.28 -1.79
CA THR A 295 -7.99 -8.53 -1.72
C THR A 295 -8.16 -8.01 -0.30
N PHE A 296 -8.41 -6.71 -0.15
CA PHE A 296 -8.60 -6.09 1.17
C PHE A 296 -9.69 -6.80 1.98
N ARG A 297 -9.36 -7.19 3.21
CA ARG A 297 -10.23 -7.89 4.17
C ARG A 297 -10.34 -7.07 5.45
N PRO A 298 -11.32 -6.15 5.55
CA PRO A 298 -11.45 -5.26 6.71
C PRO A 298 -11.82 -6.00 8.01
N ASP A 299 -12.24 -7.26 7.90
CA ASP A 299 -12.64 -8.12 9.00
C ASP A 299 -11.47 -8.89 9.64
N VAL A 300 -10.28 -8.88 9.01
CA VAL A 300 -9.13 -9.69 9.40
C VAL A 300 -7.94 -8.80 9.76
N SER A 301 -7.41 -8.96 10.97
CA SER A 301 -6.15 -8.33 11.40
C SER A 301 -4.98 -8.87 10.59
N TYR A 302 -4.08 -7.99 10.16
CA TYR A 302 -2.87 -8.40 9.42
C TYR A 302 -1.91 -9.23 10.28
N ASP A 303 -1.99 -9.12 11.61
CA ASP A 303 -1.22 -9.92 12.58
C ASP A 303 -1.83 -11.31 12.88
N THR A 304 -2.88 -11.74 12.16
CA THR A 304 -3.40 -13.12 12.33
C THR A 304 -2.36 -14.15 11.83
N LYS A 305 -1.56 -14.68 12.76
CA LYS A 305 -0.69 -15.84 12.59
C LYS A 305 -1.30 -17.09 13.22
#